data_AF-A0A2D5D6R2-F1
#
_entry.id   AF-A0A2D5D6R2-F1
#
_cell.length_a   1.000
_cell.length_b   1.000
_cell.length_c   1.000
_cell.angle_alpha   90.00
_cell.angle_beta   90.00
_cell.angle_gamma   90.00
#
_symmetry.space_group_name_H-M   'P 1'
#
loop_
_entity.id
_entity.type
_entity.pdbx_description
1 polymer ?
#
loop_
_entity_poly.entity_id
_entity_poly.type
_entity_poly.pdbx_seq_one_letter_code
_entity_poly.pdbx_strand_id
1 'polypeptide(L)'
;MKNVCVFAGAAHGNSPEYGDIAYALGKLIANHGLGLVYGGGRSGLMGRVADGAVESGGYVTGIIPKFLDKVEIGHSGVTKLHVIDTMHQRKEMMYAESDAFIVLPGGLGTLDETMEIITWRQLDLHKKPVIIMNVRGYWDNLLALMQSVIAEGFMHDAHLDHFETVTSLDDMAGHLRRVLDS
;
A
#
# COMPACT_ATOMS: atom_id res chain seq x y z
N MET A 1 -17.92 4.77 3.16
CA MET A 1 -17.14 3.59 2.73
C MET A 1 -15.76 3.75 3.34
N LYS A 2 -15.19 2.67 3.88
CA LYS A 2 -13.80 2.70 4.35
C LYS A 2 -12.85 2.35 3.23
N ASN A 3 -11.66 2.92 3.27
CA ASN A 3 -10.69 2.84 2.21
C ASN A 3 -9.37 2.26 2.70
N VAL A 4 -8.71 1.48 1.85
CA VAL A 4 -7.38 0.93 2.09
C VAL A 4 -6.43 1.51 1.06
N CYS A 5 -5.36 2.15 1.54
CA CYS A 5 -4.27 2.56 0.69
C CYS A 5 -3.34 1.39 0.41
N VAL A 6 -2.98 1.17 -0.86
CA VAL A 6 -1.95 0.19 -1.22
C VAL A 6 -0.73 0.90 -1.78
N PHE A 7 0.41 0.71 -1.13
CA PHE A 7 1.72 1.06 -1.66
C PHE A 7 2.30 -0.15 -2.37
N ALA A 8 2.73 0.01 -3.63
CA ALA A 8 3.21 -1.10 -4.44
C ALA A 8 4.25 -0.62 -5.47
N GLY A 9 5.12 -1.53 -5.91
CA GLY A 9 6.12 -1.23 -6.93
C GLY A 9 5.51 -0.90 -8.30
N ALA A 10 6.08 0.09 -8.99
CA ALA A 10 5.81 0.38 -10.39
C ALA A 10 6.36 -0.70 -11.36
N ALA A 11 7.24 -1.57 -10.87
CA ALA A 11 7.78 -2.70 -11.61
C ALA A 11 7.04 -4.00 -11.28
N HIS A 12 7.09 -4.98 -12.18
CA HIS A 12 6.48 -6.31 -11.97
C HIS A 12 7.29 -7.21 -11.01
N GLY A 13 8.57 -6.87 -10.80
CA GLY A 13 9.52 -7.76 -10.14
C GLY A 13 9.93 -8.94 -11.02
N ASN A 14 10.68 -9.87 -10.43
CA ASN A 14 11.27 -11.02 -11.14
C ASN A 14 10.51 -12.34 -10.93
N SER A 15 9.38 -12.30 -10.24
CA SER A 15 8.50 -13.47 -10.03
C SER A 15 7.06 -13.10 -10.36
N PRO A 16 6.32 -13.92 -11.12
CA PRO A 16 4.91 -13.67 -11.42
C PRO A 16 4.05 -13.64 -10.14
N GLU A 17 4.46 -14.36 -9.09
CA GLU A 17 3.75 -14.45 -7.81
C GLU A 17 3.48 -13.07 -7.17
N TYR A 18 4.38 -12.09 -7.39
CA TYR A 18 4.14 -10.72 -6.92
C TYR A 18 2.93 -10.08 -7.59
N GLY A 19 2.81 -10.25 -8.91
CA GLY A 19 1.68 -9.75 -9.70
C GLY A 19 0.38 -10.48 -9.39
N ASP A 20 0.46 -11.79 -9.13
CA ASP A 20 -0.71 -12.61 -8.78
C ASP A 20 -1.26 -12.22 -7.41
N ILE A 21 -0.39 -12.03 -6.41
CA ILE A 21 -0.79 -11.55 -5.08
C ILE A 21 -1.33 -10.12 -5.13
N ALA A 22 -0.69 -9.22 -5.88
CA ALA A 22 -1.18 -7.86 -6.02
C ALA A 22 -2.60 -7.83 -6.61
N TYR A 23 -2.84 -8.59 -7.68
CA TYR A 23 -4.16 -8.71 -8.29
C TYR A 23 -5.18 -9.33 -7.35
N ALA A 24 -4.84 -10.45 -6.71
CA ALA A 24 -5.74 -11.11 -5.77
C ALA A 24 -6.05 -10.24 -4.53
N LEU A 25 -5.09 -9.44 -4.06
CA LEU A 25 -5.33 -8.44 -3.02
C LEU A 25 -6.36 -7.40 -3.46
N GLY A 26 -6.25 -6.88 -4.69
CA GLY A 26 -7.24 -5.94 -5.24
C GLY A 26 -8.65 -6.52 -5.23
N LYS A 27 -8.80 -7.78 -5.68
CA LYS A 27 -10.07 -8.50 -5.61
C LYS A 27 -10.56 -8.65 -4.17
N LEU A 28 -9.65 -9.00 -3.27
CA LEU A 28 -9.97 -9.21 -1.86
C LEU A 28 -10.52 -7.93 -1.20
N ILE A 29 -9.88 -6.78 -1.44
CA ILE A 29 -10.32 -5.47 -0.94
C ILE A 29 -11.75 -5.18 -1.45
N ALA A 30 -11.97 -5.29 -2.76
CA ALA A 30 -13.27 -5.04 -3.38
C ALA A 30 -14.37 -5.96 -2.83
N ASN A 31 -14.08 -7.26 -2.68
CA ASN A 31 -15.02 -8.25 -2.15
C ASN A 31 -15.38 -8.02 -0.67
N HIS A 32 -14.53 -7.31 0.08
CA HIS A 32 -14.85 -6.86 1.45
C HIS A 32 -15.65 -5.55 1.48
N GLY A 33 -16.02 -4.98 0.33
CA GLY A 33 -16.73 -3.71 0.24
C GLY A 33 -15.88 -2.50 0.65
N LEU A 34 -14.56 -2.65 0.67
CA LEU A 34 -13.60 -1.59 0.94
C LEU A 34 -13.21 -0.89 -0.37
N GLY A 35 -12.96 0.42 -0.30
CA GLY A 35 -12.38 1.17 -1.41
C GLY A 35 -10.87 0.97 -1.48
N LEU A 36 -10.32 0.96 -2.69
CA LEU A 36 -8.88 0.97 -2.95
C LEU A 36 -8.41 2.41 -3.19
N VAL A 37 -7.45 2.88 -2.42
CA VAL A 37 -6.68 4.11 -2.69
C VAL A 37 -5.26 3.70 -3.09
N TYR A 38 -4.72 4.31 -4.14
CA TYR A 38 -3.35 4.00 -4.57
C TYR A 38 -2.73 5.12 -5.41
N GLY A 39 -1.49 4.88 -5.82
CA GLY A 39 -0.65 5.84 -6.53
C GLY A 39 -1.04 6.23 -7.96
N GLY A 40 -2.15 5.69 -8.51
CA GLY A 40 -2.69 6.06 -9.83
C GLY A 40 -1.98 5.47 -11.06
N GLY A 41 -0.82 4.83 -10.89
CA GLY A 41 -0.07 4.20 -11.98
C GLY A 41 -0.75 2.92 -12.51
N ARG A 42 -0.48 2.56 -13.77
CA ARG A 42 -1.00 1.33 -14.41
C ARG A 42 0.05 0.22 -14.57
N SER A 43 1.31 0.50 -14.27
CA SER A 43 2.42 -0.44 -14.42
C SER A 43 2.66 -1.27 -13.16
N GLY A 44 3.31 -2.43 -13.34
CA GLY A 44 3.80 -3.25 -12.25
C GLY A 44 2.70 -3.70 -11.29
N LEU A 45 3.05 -3.75 -10.00
CA LEU A 45 2.12 -4.21 -8.97
C LEU A 45 0.98 -3.21 -8.71
N MET A 46 1.23 -1.91 -8.92
CA MET A 46 0.19 -0.88 -8.86
C MET A 46 -0.94 -1.15 -9.87
N GLY A 47 -0.57 -1.47 -11.11
CA GLY A 47 -1.54 -1.86 -12.13
C GLY A 47 -2.31 -3.11 -11.73
N ARG A 48 -1.61 -4.15 -11.28
CA ARG A 48 -2.22 -5.43 -10.90
C ARG A 48 -3.23 -5.30 -9.77
N VAL A 49 -2.93 -4.54 -8.71
CA VAL A 49 -3.88 -4.34 -7.61
C VAL A 49 -5.11 -3.54 -8.05
N ALA A 50 -4.92 -2.53 -8.92
CA ALA A 50 -6.03 -1.78 -9.50
C ALA A 50 -6.91 -2.67 -10.40
N ASP A 51 -6.31 -3.47 -11.29
CA ASP A 51 -7.01 -4.42 -12.16
C ASP A 51 -7.92 -5.34 -11.34
N GLY A 52 -7.37 -5.97 -10.29
CA GLY A 52 -8.12 -6.90 -9.44
C GLY A 52 -9.31 -6.26 -8.73
N ALA A 53 -9.13 -5.03 -8.23
CA ALA A 53 -10.21 -4.28 -7.60
C ALA A 53 -11.30 -3.88 -8.61
N VAL A 54 -10.90 -3.33 -9.76
CA VAL A 54 -11.83 -2.89 -10.82
C VAL A 54 -12.63 -4.05 -11.38
N GLU A 55 -11.98 -5.17 -11.72
CA GLU A 55 -12.65 -6.36 -12.27
C GLU A 55 -13.62 -7.02 -11.27
N SER A 56 -13.43 -6.77 -9.97
CA SER A 56 -14.35 -7.23 -8.91
C SER A 56 -15.42 -6.19 -8.55
N GLY A 57 -15.54 -5.11 -9.32
CA GLY A 57 -16.53 -4.04 -9.10
C GLY A 57 -16.21 -3.12 -7.92
N GLY A 58 -14.96 -3.09 -7.45
CA GLY A 58 -14.51 -2.25 -6.35
C GLY A 58 -14.45 -0.77 -6.68
N TYR A 59 -14.57 0.08 -5.66
CA TYR A 59 -14.36 1.52 -5.80
C TYR A 59 -12.87 1.83 -5.75
N VAL A 60 -12.30 2.39 -6.81
CA VAL A 60 -10.85 2.63 -6.92
C VAL A 60 -10.55 4.11 -7.12
N THR A 61 -9.71 4.66 -6.25
CA THR A 61 -9.20 6.03 -6.30
C THR A 61 -7.70 6.04 -6.56
N GLY A 62 -7.30 6.54 -7.72
CA GLY A 62 -5.90 6.79 -8.06
C GLY A 62 -5.52 8.24 -7.80
N ILE A 63 -4.33 8.48 -7.27
CA ILE A 63 -3.78 9.84 -7.05
C ILE A 63 -2.40 9.92 -7.70
N ILE A 64 -2.30 10.67 -8.80
CA ILE A 64 -1.10 10.75 -9.64
C ILE A 64 -0.65 12.20 -9.83
N PRO A 65 0.66 12.49 -9.78
CA PRO A 65 1.17 13.82 -10.12
C PRO A 65 1.13 14.08 -11.63
N LYS A 66 0.88 15.32 -12.05
CA LYS A 66 0.84 15.75 -13.46
C LYS A 66 2.07 15.33 -14.27
N PHE A 67 3.24 15.30 -13.64
CA PHE A 67 4.48 14.95 -14.32
C PHE A 67 4.64 13.44 -14.54
N LEU A 68 3.94 12.60 -13.76
CA LEU A 68 3.91 11.14 -13.95
C LEU A 68 2.75 10.72 -14.84
N ASP A 69 1.64 11.45 -14.90
CA ASP A 69 0.48 11.11 -15.76
C ASP A 69 0.83 11.00 -17.26
N LYS A 70 1.87 11.72 -17.70
CA LYS A 70 2.40 11.61 -19.08
C LYS A 70 3.26 10.37 -19.33
N VAL A 71 3.73 9.71 -18.27
CA VAL A 71 4.71 8.60 -18.29
C VAL A 71 4.04 7.28 -17.87
N GLU A 72 3.22 7.34 -16.83
CA GLU A 72 2.35 6.28 -16.36
C GLU A 72 0.94 6.57 -16.87
N ILE A 73 0.54 5.91 -17.96
CA ILE A 73 -0.81 6.03 -18.51
C ILE A 73 -1.81 5.73 -17.38
N GLY A 74 -2.58 6.73 -16.96
CA GLY A 74 -3.60 6.58 -15.92
C GLY A 74 -4.51 5.37 -16.19
N HIS A 75 -4.87 4.65 -15.13
CA HIS A 75 -5.65 3.43 -15.25
C HIS A 75 -7.13 3.76 -15.58
N SER A 76 -7.53 3.64 -16.84
CA SER A 76 -8.85 4.08 -17.36
C SER A 76 -10.07 3.38 -16.75
N GLY A 77 -9.88 2.31 -15.96
CA GLY A 77 -10.94 1.62 -15.23
C GLY A 77 -11.17 2.10 -13.79
N VAL A 78 -10.36 3.04 -13.26
CA VAL A 78 -10.54 3.50 -11.87
C VAL A 78 -11.77 4.39 -11.75
N THR A 79 -12.44 4.35 -10.60
CA THR A 79 -13.65 5.14 -10.34
C THR A 79 -13.34 6.63 -10.24
N LYS A 80 -12.18 6.98 -9.69
CA LYS A 80 -11.73 8.35 -9.49
C LYS A 80 -10.23 8.45 -9.72
N LEU A 81 -9.80 9.44 -10.50
CA LEU A 81 -8.39 9.74 -10.71
C LEU A 81 -8.12 11.22 -10.36
N HIS A 82 -7.31 11.45 -9.34
CA HIS A 82 -6.84 12.77 -8.95
C HIS A 82 -5.51 13.06 -9.61
N VAL A 83 -5.46 14.13 -10.39
CA VAL A 83 -4.23 14.64 -10.97
C VAL A 83 -3.76 15.85 -10.17
N ILE A 84 -2.61 15.73 -9.49
CA ILE A 84 -2.12 16.72 -8.52
C ILE A 84 -0.76 17.32 -8.95
N ASP A 85 -0.29 18.37 -8.29
CA ASP A 85 0.92 19.08 -8.72
C ASP A 85 2.23 18.52 -8.13
N THR A 86 2.20 18.01 -6.89
CA THR A 86 3.43 17.67 -6.14
C THR A 86 3.38 16.31 -5.44
N MET A 87 4.52 15.63 -5.29
CA MET A 87 4.56 14.36 -4.55
C MET A 87 4.00 14.45 -3.13
N HIS A 88 4.21 15.58 -2.44
CA HIS A 88 3.67 15.81 -1.10
C HIS A 88 2.14 15.81 -1.09
N GLN A 89 1.49 16.54 -2.01
CA GLN A 89 0.03 16.54 -2.13
C GLN A 89 -0.52 15.14 -2.45
N ARG A 90 0.22 14.35 -3.26
CA ARG A 90 -0.16 12.96 -3.53
C ARG A 90 -0.18 12.12 -2.25
N LYS A 91 0.91 12.14 -1.49
CA LYS A 91 1.02 11.37 -0.24
C LYS A 91 -0.01 11.85 0.77
N GLU A 92 -0.12 13.16 0.98
CA GLU A 92 -1.13 13.78 1.86
C GLU A 92 -2.55 13.31 1.53
N MET A 93 -2.96 13.38 0.25
CA MET A 93 -4.29 12.95 -0.17
C MET A 93 -4.47 11.43 -0.02
N MET A 94 -3.48 10.61 -0.41
CA MET A 94 -3.53 9.16 -0.22
C MET A 94 -3.74 8.80 1.26
N TYR A 95 -3.08 9.51 2.17
CA TYR A 95 -3.15 9.25 3.60
C TYR A 95 -4.44 9.77 4.22
N ALA A 96 -4.94 10.91 3.75
CA ALA A 96 -6.20 11.49 4.19
C ALA A 96 -7.40 10.64 3.76
N GLU A 97 -7.38 10.11 2.53
CA GLU A 97 -8.50 9.33 1.97
C GLU A 97 -8.50 7.84 2.40
N SER A 98 -7.61 7.41 3.29
CA SER A 98 -7.45 6.00 3.67
C SER A 98 -7.64 5.75 5.16
N ASP A 99 -8.18 4.59 5.51
CA ASP A 99 -8.38 4.13 6.89
C ASP A 99 -7.34 3.07 7.32
N ALA A 100 -6.64 2.48 6.36
CA ALA A 100 -5.57 1.50 6.56
C ALA A 100 -4.55 1.56 5.42
N PHE A 101 -3.37 0.99 5.65
CA PHE A 101 -2.28 0.92 4.68
C PHE A 101 -1.80 -0.51 4.49
N ILE A 102 -1.61 -0.92 3.24
CA ILE A 102 -1.01 -2.20 2.87
C ILE A 102 0.22 -1.96 2.01
N VAL A 103 1.31 -2.64 2.35
CA VAL A 103 2.60 -2.54 1.65
C VAL A 103 2.85 -3.84 0.87
N LEU A 104 2.76 -3.75 -0.45
CA LEU A 104 3.19 -4.80 -1.38
C LEU A 104 4.68 -4.63 -1.73
N PRO A 105 5.34 -5.66 -2.29
CA PRO A 105 6.71 -5.53 -2.79
C PRO A 105 6.92 -4.30 -3.70
N GLY A 106 8.04 -3.60 -3.52
CA GLY A 106 8.29 -2.36 -4.25
C GLY A 106 9.65 -1.73 -3.98
N GLY A 107 9.99 -0.71 -4.76
CA GLY A 107 11.28 -0.03 -4.70
C GLY A 107 11.31 1.16 -3.73
N LEU A 108 12.18 2.14 -4.04
CA LEU A 108 12.37 3.34 -3.21
C LEU A 108 11.08 4.14 -2.96
N GLY A 109 10.19 4.24 -3.95
CA GLY A 109 8.91 4.94 -3.77
C GLY A 109 8.02 4.27 -2.72
N THR A 110 7.91 2.93 -2.77
CA THR A 110 7.16 2.15 -1.78
C THR A 110 7.80 2.26 -0.39
N LEU A 111 9.13 2.28 -0.31
CA LEU A 111 9.86 2.51 0.94
C LEU A 111 9.63 3.91 1.51
N ASP A 112 9.66 4.96 0.69
CA ASP A 112 9.37 6.34 1.10
C ASP A 112 7.97 6.44 1.73
N GLU A 113 6.94 5.93 1.02
CA GLU A 113 5.55 5.94 1.48
C GLU A 113 5.38 5.13 2.78
N THR A 114 6.07 3.99 2.90
CA THR A 114 6.00 3.12 4.07
C THR A 114 6.67 3.72 5.29
N MET A 115 7.88 4.26 5.16
CA MET A 115 8.60 4.86 6.27
C MET A 115 7.90 6.11 6.79
N GLU A 116 7.33 6.91 5.91
CA GLU A 116 6.58 8.10 6.29
C GLU A 116 5.36 7.74 7.14
N ILE A 117 4.55 6.76 6.72
CA ILE A 117 3.34 6.40 7.47
C ILE A 117 3.64 5.68 8.79
N ILE A 118 4.72 4.88 8.86
CA ILE A 118 5.17 4.28 10.11
C ILE A 118 5.66 5.38 11.07
N THR A 119 6.41 6.35 10.56
CA THR A 119 6.89 7.50 11.35
C THR A 119 5.72 8.34 11.87
N TRP A 120 4.68 8.57 11.05
CA TRP A 120 3.50 9.31 11.49
C TRP A 120 2.72 8.58 12.59
N ARG A 121 2.65 7.24 12.51
CA ARG A 121 2.06 6.42 13.57
C ARG A 121 2.89 6.49 14.86
N GLN A 122 4.22 6.49 14.76
CA GLN A 122 5.14 6.67 15.89
C GLN A 122 4.95 8.03 16.57
N LEU A 123 4.75 9.08 15.78
CA LEU A 123 4.51 10.45 16.27
C LEU A 123 3.06 10.70 16.73
N ASP A 124 2.23 9.66 16.76
CA ASP A 124 0.81 9.72 17.10
C ASP A 124 -0.03 10.68 16.23
N LEU A 125 0.36 10.84 14.97
CA LEU A 125 -0.42 11.63 13.99
C LEU A 125 -1.60 10.84 13.42
N HIS A 126 -1.57 9.50 13.53
CA HIS A 126 -2.72 8.63 13.27
C HIS A 126 -2.59 7.30 14.00
N LYS A 127 -3.71 6.56 14.09
CA LYS A 127 -3.78 5.18 14.60
C LYS A 127 -4.14 4.12 13.54
N LYS A 128 -4.26 4.54 12.28
CA LYS A 128 -4.59 3.68 11.13
C LYS A 128 -3.61 2.50 11.03
N PRO A 129 -4.07 1.25 10.84
CA PRO A 129 -3.20 0.08 10.76
C PRO A 129 -2.34 0.11 9.50
N VAL A 130 -1.11 -0.40 9.64
CA VAL A 130 -0.13 -0.55 8.56
C VAL A 130 0.23 -2.03 8.48
N ILE A 131 -0.02 -2.66 7.34
CA ILE A 131 0.18 -4.10 7.14
C ILE A 131 1.16 -4.33 6.00
N ILE A 132 2.27 -5.02 6.27
CA ILE A 132 3.28 -5.37 5.28
C ILE A 132 3.02 -6.79 4.76
N MET A 133 2.76 -6.90 3.46
CA MET A 133 2.61 -8.19 2.78
C MET A 133 4.00 -8.73 2.40
N ASN A 134 4.58 -9.58 3.24
CA ASN A 134 5.91 -10.17 3.08
C ASN A 134 5.92 -11.42 2.18
N VAL A 135 5.49 -11.24 0.94
CA VAL A 135 5.47 -12.29 -0.09
C VAL A 135 6.87 -12.86 -0.29
N ARG A 136 7.04 -14.18 -0.14
CA ARG A 136 8.32 -14.89 -0.36
C ARG A 136 9.50 -14.33 0.45
N GLY A 137 9.25 -13.68 1.59
CA GLY A 137 10.31 -13.03 2.37
C GLY A 137 10.89 -11.76 1.71
N TYR A 138 10.17 -11.14 0.78
CA TYR A 138 10.65 -9.94 0.06
C TYR A 138 11.15 -8.82 1.00
N TRP A 139 10.48 -8.63 2.13
CA TRP A 139 10.79 -7.61 3.12
C TRP A 139 11.72 -8.09 4.24
N ASP A 140 12.23 -9.32 4.21
CA ASP A 140 13.09 -9.87 5.27
C ASP A 140 14.32 -8.99 5.52
N ASN A 141 14.96 -8.50 4.45
CA ASN A 141 16.12 -7.62 4.56
C ASN A 141 15.76 -6.24 5.14
N LEU A 142 14.55 -5.74 4.87
CA LEU A 142 14.08 -4.48 5.45
C LEU A 142 13.82 -4.66 6.94
N LEU A 143 13.18 -5.76 7.32
CA LEU A 143 12.93 -6.09 8.72
C LEU A 143 14.25 -6.31 9.47
N ALA A 144 15.23 -6.99 8.86
CA ALA A 144 16.57 -7.15 9.41
C ALA A 144 17.29 -5.79 9.58
N LEU A 145 17.15 -4.88 8.63
CA LEU A 145 17.68 -3.52 8.75
C LEU A 145 17.06 -2.79 9.96
N MET A 146 15.74 -2.86 10.13
CA MET A 146 15.07 -2.25 11.27
C MET A 146 15.58 -2.83 12.60
N GLN A 147 15.84 -4.14 12.67
CA GLN A 147 16.45 -4.78 13.83
C GLN A 147 17.87 -4.25 14.09
N SER A 148 18.67 -4.01 13.04
CA SER A 148 20.00 -3.39 13.22
C SER A 148 19.90 -1.94 13.71
N VAL A 149 18.94 -1.15 13.23
CA VAL A 149 18.71 0.23 13.69
C VAL A 149 18.33 0.26 15.19
N ILE A 150 17.54 -0.72 15.63
CA ILE A 150 17.24 -0.93 17.06
C ILE A 150 18.51 -1.28 17.83
N ALA A 151 19.28 -2.26 17.36
CA ALA A 151 20.46 -2.74 18.05
C ALA A 151 21.52 -1.65 18.25
N GLU A 152 21.62 -0.71 17.30
CA GLU A 152 22.50 0.46 17.37
C GLU A 152 21.90 1.63 18.18
N GLY A 153 20.69 1.49 18.72
CA GLY A 153 20.06 2.46 19.63
C GLY A 153 19.35 3.63 18.95
N PHE A 154 19.08 3.55 17.65
CA PHE A 154 18.39 4.61 16.89
C PHE A 154 16.87 4.41 16.82
N MET A 155 16.35 3.26 17.24
CA MET A 155 14.91 2.95 17.27
C MET A 155 14.58 2.12 18.52
N HIS A 156 13.41 2.36 19.12
CA HIS A 156 12.93 1.54 20.24
C HIS A 156 12.18 0.32 19.72
N ASP A 157 12.32 -0.85 20.38
CA ASP A 157 11.59 -2.09 20.05
C ASP A 157 10.08 -1.89 19.84
N ALA A 158 9.44 -1.08 20.67
CA ALA A 158 8.01 -0.77 20.59
C ALA A 158 7.60 -0.11 19.27
N HIS A 159 8.54 0.43 18.49
CA HIS A 159 8.22 0.99 17.18
C HIS A 159 7.93 -0.10 16.13
N LEU A 160 8.32 -1.36 16.38
CA LEU A 160 7.89 -2.49 15.55
C LEU A 160 6.39 -2.77 15.67
N ASP A 161 5.74 -2.32 16.76
CA ASP A 161 4.29 -2.45 16.94
C ASP A 161 3.50 -1.46 16.07
N HIS A 162 4.18 -0.57 15.33
CA HIS A 162 3.55 0.36 14.39
C HIS A 162 3.21 -0.27 13.04
N PHE A 163 3.60 -1.51 12.78
CA PHE A 163 3.15 -2.27 11.61
C PHE A 163 2.98 -3.75 11.94
N GLU A 164 2.13 -4.43 11.18
CA GLU A 164 1.95 -5.88 11.24
C GLU A 164 2.51 -6.50 9.95
N THR A 165 2.99 -7.74 10.01
CA THR A 165 3.46 -8.48 8.82
C THR A 165 2.55 -9.67 8.55
N VAL A 166 2.25 -9.92 7.29
CA VAL A 166 1.50 -11.09 6.83
C VAL A 166 2.17 -11.70 5.63
N THR A 167 2.06 -13.02 5.47
CA THR A 167 2.67 -13.76 4.35
C THR A 167 1.64 -14.31 3.38
N SER A 168 0.35 -14.26 3.72
CA SER A 168 -0.74 -14.83 2.93
C SER A 168 -1.94 -13.89 2.81
N LEU A 169 -2.76 -14.10 1.78
CA LEU A 169 -4.02 -13.36 1.60
C LEU A 169 -5.08 -13.74 2.64
N ASP A 170 -5.01 -14.96 3.19
CA ASP A 170 -5.92 -15.40 4.23
C ASP A 170 -5.69 -14.62 5.54
N ASP A 171 -4.42 -14.44 5.91
CA ASP A 171 -4.05 -13.58 7.04
C ASP A 171 -4.52 -12.15 6.77
N MET A 172 -4.23 -11.62 5.56
CA MET A 172 -4.66 -10.28 5.16
C MET A 172 -6.17 -10.06 5.28
N ALA A 173 -6.99 -11.06 4.92
CA ALA A 173 -8.45 -10.96 5.05
C ALA A 173 -8.89 -10.71 6.51
N GLY A 174 -8.18 -11.30 7.49
CA GLY A 174 -8.40 -11.02 8.91
C GLY A 174 -8.16 -9.57 9.29
N HIS A 175 -7.14 -8.92 8.72
CA HIS A 175 -6.88 -7.49 8.93
C HIS A 175 -7.94 -6.62 8.24
N LEU A 176 -8.35 -6.95 7.02
CA LEU A 176 -9.38 -6.19 6.30
C LEU A 176 -10.71 -6.16 7.05
N ARG A 177 -11.09 -7.26 7.72
CA ARG A 177 -12.27 -7.29 8.59
C ARG A 177 -12.14 -6.33 9.78
N ARG A 178 -10.98 -6.29 10.44
CA ARG A 178 -10.69 -5.33 11.52
C ARG A 178 -10.80 -3.87 11.04
N VAL A 179 -10.40 -3.60 9.79
CA VAL A 179 -10.56 -2.27 9.20
C VAL A 179 -12.04 -1.92 9.05
N LEU A 180 -12.92 -2.87 8.71
CA LEU A 180 -14.37 -2.59 8.64
C LEU A 180 -14.98 -2.28 10.01
N ASP A 181 -14.51 -2.93 11.07
CA ASP A 181 -15.10 -2.85 12.41
C ASP A 181 -14.64 -1.64 13.25
N SER A 182 -13.62 -0.89 12.81
CA SER A 182 -13.04 0.27 13.53
C SER A 182 -13.86 1.56 13.50
#